data_AF-A0A7V2WD64-F1
#
_entry.id   AF-A0A7V2WD64-F1
#
_cell.length_a   1.000
_cell.length_b   1.000
_cell.length_c   1.000
_cell.angle_alpha   90.00
_cell.angle_beta   90.00
_cell.angle_gamma   90.00
#
_symmetry.space_group_name_H-M   'P 1'
#
loop_
_entity.id
_entity.type
_entity.pdbx_description
1 polymer ?
#
loop_
_entity_poly.entity_id
_entity_poly.type
_entity_poly.pdbx_seq_one_letter_code
_entity_poly.pdbx_strand_id
1 'polypeptide(L)'
;KKPIQWIKVHNLPDFVYFNHEQHVKVGKINCTECHGDVAQMDQIAQVKDLSMGWCLDCHRSRKVQFTDNKFYGAYKKLHEEMKAGKIDLVTVKMIGGEDCAKCHY
;
A
#
# COMPACT_ATOMS: atom_id res chain seq x y z
N LYS A 1 9.72 -33.75 -16.04
CA LYS A 1 8.35 -33.27 -15.71
C LYS A 1 8.17 -31.85 -16.24
N LYS A 2 7.03 -31.51 -16.84
CA LYS A 2 6.73 -30.13 -17.29
C LYS A 2 6.03 -29.35 -16.15
N PRO A 3 6.31 -28.05 -15.97
CA PRO A 3 5.66 -27.23 -14.95
C PRO A 3 4.19 -26.98 -15.28
N ILE A 4 3.36 -26.85 -14.25
CA ILE A 4 1.95 -26.49 -14.36
C ILE A 4 1.85 -25.06 -14.91
N GLN A 5 1.00 -24.86 -15.92
CA GLN A 5 0.74 -23.55 -16.52
C GLN A 5 -0.42 -22.88 -15.78
N TRP A 6 -0.10 -22.11 -14.74
CA TRP A 6 -1.11 -21.36 -13.98
C TRP A 6 -1.61 -20.16 -14.77
N ILE A 7 -2.93 -19.93 -14.74
CA ILE A 7 -3.54 -18.71 -15.24
C ILE A 7 -3.64 -17.71 -14.09
N LYS A 8 -3.04 -16.53 -14.26
CA LYS A 8 -3.07 -15.46 -13.25
C LYS A 8 -4.41 -14.72 -13.35
N VAL A 9 -5.25 -14.84 -12.31
CA VAL A 9 -6.59 -14.23 -12.28
C VAL A 9 -6.54 -12.73 -11.98
N HIS A 10 -5.73 -12.33 -10.99
CA HIS A 10 -5.59 -10.93 -10.60
C HIS A 10 -4.39 -10.31 -11.31
N ASN A 11 -4.61 -9.33 -12.16
CA ASN A 11 -3.53 -8.64 -12.87
C ASN A 11 -3.72 -7.12 -12.83
N LEU A 12 -2.62 -6.42 -12.55
CA LEU A 12 -2.55 -4.96 -12.63
C LEU A 12 -1.65 -4.59 -13.82
N PRO A 13 -1.83 -3.42 -14.44
CA PRO A 13 -0.91 -2.94 -15.46
C PRO A 13 0.52 -2.85 -14.95
N ASP A 14 1.52 -3.12 -15.80
CA ASP A 14 2.92 -3.22 -15.41
C ASP A 14 3.53 -1.91 -14.86
N PHE A 15 2.95 -0.77 -15.23
CA PHE A 15 3.35 0.53 -14.69
C PHE A 15 2.86 0.76 -13.27
N VAL A 16 2.05 -0.14 -12.68
CA VAL A 16 1.57 -0.06 -11.30
C VAL A 16 2.51 -0.85 -10.39
N TYR A 17 3.08 -0.18 -9.39
CA TYR A 17 3.82 -0.85 -8.34
C TYR A 17 2.91 -1.21 -7.17
N PHE A 18 2.65 -2.51 -6.97
CA PHE A 18 1.88 -3.01 -5.84
C PHE A 18 2.73 -3.91 -4.94
N ASN A 19 2.79 -3.59 -3.64
CA ASN A 19 3.56 -4.35 -2.66
C ASN A 19 2.66 -4.94 -1.56
N HIS A 20 2.52 -6.27 -1.52
CA HIS A 20 1.70 -6.96 -0.52
C HIS A 20 2.13 -6.70 0.94
N GLU A 21 3.43 -6.49 1.21
CA GLU A 21 3.93 -6.30 2.57
C GLU A 21 3.42 -5.00 3.20
N GLN A 22 3.32 -3.93 2.40
CA GLN A 22 2.78 -2.65 2.88
C GLN A 22 1.32 -2.77 3.29
N HIS A 23 0.54 -3.56 2.56
CA HIS A 23 -0.89 -3.70 2.81
C HIS A 23 -1.19 -4.71 3.94
N VAL A 24 -0.54 -5.87 3.92
CA VAL A 24 -0.82 -6.96 4.87
C VAL A 24 -0.02 -6.81 6.16
N LYS A 25 1.29 -6.58 6.09
CA LYS A 25 2.14 -6.54 7.30
C LYS A 25 2.07 -5.19 8.02
N VAL A 26 2.11 -4.09 7.26
CA VAL A 26 2.10 -2.72 7.81
C VAL A 26 0.67 -2.20 7.99
N GLY A 27 -0.16 -2.31 6.95
CA GLY A 27 -1.56 -1.88 6.97
C GLY A 27 -2.51 -2.79 7.73
N LYS A 28 -2.11 -4.04 8.02
CA LYS A 28 -2.93 -5.06 8.69
C LYS A 28 -4.28 -5.31 8.00
N ILE A 29 -4.32 -5.19 6.68
CA ILE A 29 -5.52 -5.44 5.88
C ILE A 29 -5.74 -6.95 5.76
N ASN A 30 -6.97 -7.42 5.97
CA ASN A 30 -7.29 -8.83 5.84
C ASN A 30 -7.38 -9.23 4.36
N CYS A 31 -6.91 -10.44 4.04
CA CYS A 31 -6.93 -11.03 2.70
C CYS A 31 -8.31 -10.94 2.04
N THR A 32 -9.38 -11.15 2.82
CA THR A 32 -10.76 -11.18 2.34
C THR A 32 -11.28 -9.83 1.87
N GLU A 33 -10.68 -8.73 2.31
CA GLU A 33 -11.10 -7.38 1.93
C GLU A 33 -10.74 -7.07 0.48
N CYS A 34 -9.65 -7.67 -0.03
CA CYS A 34 -9.19 -7.51 -1.40
C CYS A 34 -9.61 -8.68 -2.31
N HIS A 35 -9.52 -9.92 -1.81
CA HIS A 35 -9.73 -11.13 -2.61
C HIS A 35 -11.09 -11.83 -2.38
N GLY A 36 -11.91 -11.32 -1.46
CA GLY A 36 -13.18 -11.97 -1.08
C GLY A 36 -12.97 -13.21 -0.22
N ASP A 37 -14.06 -13.96 0.00
CA ASP A 37 -14.01 -15.20 0.78
C ASP A 37 -13.44 -16.35 -0.07
N VAL A 38 -12.12 -16.33 -0.24
CA VAL A 38 -11.37 -17.34 -1.01
C VAL A 38 -11.59 -18.76 -0.46
N ALA A 39 -11.90 -18.92 0.83
CA ALA A 39 -12.12 -20.23 1.42
C ALA A 39 -13.41 -20.89 0.92
N GLN A 40 -14.38 -20.10 0.46
CA GLN A 40 -15.66 -20.57 -0.11
C GLN A 40 -15.66 -20.57 -1.64
N MET A 41 -14.54 -20.26 -2.30
CA MET A 41 -14.44 -20.24 -3.75
C MET A 41 -14.02 -21.61 -4.31
N ASP A 42 -14.90 -22.25 -5.08
CA ASP A 42 -14.55 -23.45 -5.86
C ASP A 42 -13.49 -23.16 -6.93
N GLN A 43 -13.51 -21.94 -7.48
CA GLN A 43 -12.51 -21.41 -8.40
C GLN A 43 -12.21 -19.96 -8.06
N ILE A 44 -10.94 -19.57 -8.13
CA ILE A 44 -10.52 -18.19 -7.84
C ILE A 44 -11.17 -17.24 -8.86
N ALA A 45 -11.90 -16.26 -8.34
CA ALA A 45 -12.51 -15.20 -9.11
C ALA A 45 -12.04 -13.83 -8.59
N GLN A 46 -11.94 -12.88 -9.51
CA GLN A 46 -11.65 -11.49 -9.14
C GLN A 46 -12.96 -10.82 -8.69
N VAL A 47 -13.08 -10.57 -7.38
CA VAL A 47 -14.29 -9.96 -6.78
C VAL A 47 -14.20 -8.44 -6.63
N LYS A 48 -12.99 -7.87 -6.70
CA LYS A 48 -12.74 -6.43 -6.75
C LYS A 48 -12.13 -6.10 -8.11
N ASP A 49 -12.56 -5.00 -8.71
CA ASP A 49 -12.06 -4.55 -10.01
C ASP A 49 -10.57 -4.14 -9.97
N LEU A 50 -10.05 -3.82 -8.78
CA LEU A 50 -8.67 -3.35 -8.55
C LEU A 50 -8.32 -2.14 -9.42
N SER A 51 -9.33 -1.30 -9.69
CA SER A 51 -9.15 -0.06 -10.43
C SER A 51 -8.43 1.00 -9.58
N MET A 52 -7.87 2.01 -10.23
CA MET A 52 -7.31 3.17 -9.51
C MET A 52 -8.34 3.80 -8.57
N GLY A 53 -9.61 3.89 -8.99
CA GLY A 53 -10.69 4.42 -8.17
C GLY A 53 -10.88 3.61 -6.89
N TRP A 54 -10.95 2.28 -7.01
CA TRP A 54 -11.04 1.39 -5.86
C TRP A 54 -9.86 1.56 -4.89
N CYS A 55 -8.63 1.64 -5.41
CA CYS A 55 -7.44 1.89 -4.59
C CYS A 55 -7.54 3.22 -3.82
N LEU A 56 -7.91 4.31 -4.52
CA LEU A 56 -8.03 5.64 -3.91
C LEU A 56 -9.13 5.70 -2.84
N ASP A 57 -10.28 5.08 -3.09
CA ASP A 57 -11.38 5.07 -2.14
C ASP A 57 -11.05 4.26 -0.89
N CYS A 58 -10.32 3.15 -1.04
CA CYS A 58 -9.75 2.42 0.08
C CYS A 58 -8.76 3.29 0.87
N HIS A 59 -7.82 3.95 0.18
CA HIS A 59 -6.82 4.81 0.85
C HIS A 59 -7.43 6.00 1.58
N ARG A 60 -8.51 6.60 1.05
CA ARG A 60 -9.22 7.73 1.69
C ARG A 60 -10.00 7.33 2.93
N SER A 61 -10.55 6.11 2.96
CA SER A 61 -11.42 5.63 4.04
C SER A 61 -10.65 4.97 5.18
N ARG A 62 -9.43 4.51 4.94
CA ARG A 62 -8.65 3.76 5.92
C ARG A 62 -7.86 4.67 6.85
N LYS A 63 -7.88 4.32 8.13
CA LYS A 63 -7.00 4.90 9.14
C LYS A 63 -5.65 4.20 9.08
N VAL A 64 -4.57 4.97 9.05
CA VAL A 64 -3.23 4.44 9.26
C VAL A 64 -3.01 4.18 10.76
N GLN A 65 -2.19 3.19 11.10
CA GLN A 65 -1.79 2.92 12.49
C GLN A 65 -0.82 3.99 12.99
N PHE A 66 -1.32 5.19 13.18
CA PHE A 66 -0.49 6.39 13.34
C PHE A 66 0.49 6.33 14.51
N THR A 67 0.11 5.67 15.62
CA THR A 67 0.91 5.59 16.85
C THR A 67 1.80 4.36 16.92
N ASP A 68 1.30 3.23 16.41
CA ASP A 68 1.87 1.91 16.72
C ASP A 68 2.82 1.41 15.64
N ASN A 69 2.74 1.99 14.44
CA ASN A 69 3.72 1.77 13.39
C ASN A 69 4.76 2.92 13.39
N LYS A 70 5.95 2.66 12.87
CA LYS A 70 7.04 3.66 12.78
C LYS A 70 6.71 4.84 11.83
N PHE A 71 5.48 4.97 11.32
CA PHE A 71 5.06 6.05 10.42
C PHE A 71 5.21 7.41 11.10
N TYR A 72 4.71 7.57 12.34
CA TYR A 72 4.95 8.80 13.10
C TYR A 72 6.41 8.96 13.51
N GLY A 73 7.19 7.88 13.55
CA GLY A 73 8.64 7.94 13.79
C GLY A 73 9.38 8.80 12.77
N ALA A 74 8.97 8.79 11.50
CA ALA A 74 9.53 9.66 10.47
C ALA A 74 9.23 11.14 10.74
N TYR A 75 7.97 11.46 11.08
CA TYR A 75 7.57 12.83 11.43
C TYR A 75 8.21 13.31 12.74
N LYS A 76 8.34 12.44 13.74
CA LYS A 76 9.04 12.74 14.99
C LYS A 76 10.51 13.03 14.73
N LYS A 77 11.16 12.25 13.85
CA LYS A 77 12.55 12.52 13.44
C LYS A 77 12.68 13.89 12.78
N LEU A 78 11.80 14.22 11.83
CA LEU A 78 11.79 15.54 11.19
C LEU A 78 11.59 16.67 12.21
N HIS A 79 10.68 16.49 13.17
CA HIS A 79 10.44 17.45 14.25
C HIS A 79 11.68 17.67 15.13
N GLU A 80 12.37 16.60 15.52
CA GLU A 80 13.61 16.67 16.29
C GLU A 80 14.76 17.33 15.49
N GLU A 81 14.88 17.02 14.20
CA GLU A 81 15.88 17.63 13.32
C GLU A 81 15.62 19.13 13.13
N MET A 82 14.34 19.54 13.06
CA MET A 82 13.95 20.94 13.00
C MET A 82 14.26 21.67 14.31
N LYS A 83 13.94 21.06 15.46
CA LYS A 83 14.31 21.59 16.79
C LYS A 83 15.83 21.72 16.97
N ALA A 84 16.59 20.77 16.44
CA ALA A 84 18.05 20.78 16.48
C ALA A 84 18.68 21.76 15.48
N GLY A 85 17.87 22.48 14.68
CA GLY A 85 18.36 23.42 13.66
C GLY A 85 19.07 22.76 12.48
N LYS A 86 18.91 21.44 12.30
CA LYS A 86 19.51 20.70 11.17
C LYS A 86 18.73 20.89 9.87
N ILE A 87 17.42 21.16 10.01
CA ILE A 87 16.52 21.51 8.93
C ILE A 87 15.68 22.70 9.36
N ASP A 88 15.38 23.56 8.40
CA ASP A 88 14.75 24.85 8.57
C ASP A 88 13.32 24.86 8.03
N LEU A 89 12.97 23.86 7.19
CA LEU A 89 11.61 23.62 6.70
C LEU A 89 11.40 22.13 6.36
N VAL A 90 10.14 21.72 6.30
CA VAL A 90 9.73 20.39 5.81
C VAL A 90 9.00 20.56 4.48
N THR A 91 9.48 19.91 3.42
CA THR A 91 8.84 19.92 2.10
C THR A 91 7.98 18.68 1.86
N VAL A 92 7.06 18.75 0.89
CA VAL A 92 6.24 17.61 0.44
C VAL A 92 7.12 16.43 -0.01
N LYS A 93 8.26 16.70 -0.64
CA LYS A 93 9.28 15.71 -1.00
C LYS A 93 9.82 14.94 0.20
N MET A 94 10.09 15.61 1.32
CA MET A 94 10.67 14.99 2.54
C MET A 94 9.73 13.98 3.23
N ILE A 95 8.42 14.10 2.96
CA ILE A 95 7.40 13.16 3.45
C ILE A 95 6.92 12.21 2.34
N GLY A 96 7.59 12.22 1.18
CA GLY A 96 7.34 11.37 0.03
C GLY A 96 6.03 11.67 -0.70
N GLY A 97 5.54 12.91 -0.68
CA GLY A 97 4.36 13.32 -1.43
C GLY A 97 4.60 13.57 -2.92
N GLU A 98 5.85 13.51 -3.38
CA GLU A 98 6.25 13.59 -4.80
C GLU A 98 6.60 12.21 -5.41
N ASP A 99 6.49 11.13 -4.64
CA ASP A 99 6.77 9.79 -5.15
C ASP A 99 5.60 9.29 -6.00
N CYS A 100 5.58 9.64 -7.27
CA CYS A 100 4.72 8.98 -8.27
C CYS A 100 4.91 7.46 -8.21
N ALA A 101 6.16 7.03 -8.01
CA ALA A 101 6.62 5.64 -7.82
C ALA A 101 5.99 4.89 -6.63
N LYS A 102 5.30 5.58 -5.71
CA LYS A 102 4.53 4.89 -4.66
C LYS A 102 3.37 4.08 -5.21
N CYS A 103 2.84 4.48 -6.37
CA CYS A 103 1.75 3.78 -7.04
C CYS A 103 2.12 3.41 -8.49
N HIS A 104 2.88 4.26 -9.18
CA HIS A 104 3.19 4.11 -10.60
C HIS A 104 4.65 4.43 -10.90
N TYR A 105 5.37 3.56 -11.60
CA TYR A 105 6.77 3.78 -11.96
C TYR A 105 6.98 5.04 -12.82
#